data_AF-A0A7S4I0U5-F1
#
_entry.id   AF-A0A7S4I0U5-F1
#
_cell.length_a   1.000
_cell.length_b   1.000
_cell.length_c   1.000
_cell.angle_alpha   90.00
_cell.angle_beta   90.00
_cell.angle_gamma   90.00
#
_symmetry.space_group_name_H-M   'P 1'
#
loop_
_entity.id
_entity.type
_entity.pdbx_description
1 polymer ?
#
loop_
_entity_poly.entity_id
_entity_poly.type
_entity_poly.pdbx_seq_one_letter_code
_entity_poly.pdbx_strand_id
1 'polypeptide(L)'
;EVYCGSGSAGVAAATEERDDFAARKLTHLDLGLYLGRFDPGCTYCREPDRCATVHCPVCVEFLCGSCDSKVHRHIKRRGHRRTVLSKFGQSGRIVAGLFRFVRCRNELIERAGAAFRVSYDPFAKRNVYRNLLTKCKQLNRPYCLINEEIQLYMTNEQAATKIASAYQCWRARVLVASLLHEQYQKLWSMEGGHYIYRYIGIHSSDQRVKSILGPKSDMLEKPPNLHSKDLPVLVTRDLAALRMQLFFLTVISKKRVRSLVREHFRRILDPLTGSYYYANARTGRTTWSKPLLLGNEAWDPTDVRLWGVEEVFAYFRRMGLSKFGYTPSVRRYAVDGPLLLAFEEEDYAALLQMDRVSAKRILLDLKQQQQRLRRRRRRDGDGGLATTTTTTTARAPSDDDFRRRDRLRRHHKIIRAVVRIQTIFRWRMAVEHATFEDLKKRREERRGAARAQAGGGAAWWSELLRDVPHEQLFWGDKIIQP
;
A
#
# COMPACT_ATOMS: atom_id res chain seq x y z
N GLU A 1 -36.64 24.76 -39.39
CA GLU A 1 -37.98 25.14 -38.90
C GLU A 1 -37.77 25.88 -37.57
N VAL A 2 -38.02 27.16 -37.35
CA VAL A 2 -38.76 28.27 -37.98
C VAL A 2 -37.98 29.52 -37.50
N TYR A 3 -37.39 30.38 -38.34
CA TYR A 3 -37.99 31.63 -38.82
C TYR A 3 -37.01 32.24 -39.86
N CYS A 4 -37.51 32.56 -41.04
CA CYS A 4 -36.83 33.42 -42.03
C CYS A 4 -37.30 34.86 -41.84
N GLY A 5 -36.39 35.82 -41.96
CA GLY A 5 -36.66 37.25 -42.05
C GLY A 5 -35.60 37.90 -42.93
N SER A 6 -35.94 38.05 -44.21
CA SER A 6 -35.18 38.71 -45.26
C SER A 6 -35.21 40.24 -45.13
N GLY A 7 -34.07 40.88 -45.42
CA GLY A 7 -33.99 42.32 -45.66
C GLY A 7 -32.70 42.65 -46.42
N SER A 8 -32.84 42.95 -47.71
CA SER A 8 -31.78 43.27 -48.66
C SER A 8 -31.90 44.71 -49.16
N ALA A 9 -30.77 45.44 -49.19
CA ALA A 9 -30.37 46.57 -50.04
C ALA A 9 -29.38 47.43 -49.19
N GLY A 10 -28.19 47.87 -49.61
CA GLY A 10 -27.57 48.04 -50.92
C GLY A 10 -26.94 49.44 -50.97
N VAL A 11 -25.66 49.54 -51.41
CA VAL A 11 -24.90 50.77 -51.82
C VAL A 11 -24.17 51.48 -50.62
N ALA A 12 -22.89 51.85 -50.60
CA ALA A 12 -21.85 52.12 -51.62
C ALA A 12 -20.40 51.92 -51.08
N ALA A 13 -19.44 52.00 -52.00
CA ALA A 13 -17.98 51.92 -51.86
C ALA A 13 -17.31 53.07 -51.07
N ALA A 14 -16.00 52.89 -50.85
CA ALA A 14 -15.02 53.74 -50.15
C ALA A 14 -14.95 53.45 -48.64
N THR A 15 -13.86 52.93 -48.05
CA THR A 15 -12.43 53.17 -48.32
C THR A 15 -11.61 51.94 -47.95
N GLU A 16 -10.75 51.52 -48.87
CA GLU A 16 -9.60 50.64 -48.62
C GLU A 16 -8.58 51.36 -47.70
N GLU A 17 -7.70 50.58 -47.04
CA GLU A 17 -6.52 50.99 -46.25
C GLU A 17 -6.55 51.00 -44.70
N ARG A 18 -7.53 50.43 -43.98
CA ARG A 18 -7.42 50.44 -42.50
C ARG A 18 -7.79 49.22 -41.66
N ASP A 19 -7.84 48.01 -42.23
CA ASP A 19 -8.11 46.80 -41.41
C ASP A 19 -7.18 45.58 -41.68
N ASP A 20 -5.96 45.81 -42.16
CA ASP A 20 -4.92 44.76 -42.25
C ASP A 20 -4.37 44.30 -40.88
N PHE A 21 -4.79 44.93 -39.78
CA PHE A 21 -4.43 44.50 -38.43
C PHE A 21 -5.42 43.49 -37.82
N ALA A 22 -6.67 43.45 -38.29
CA ALA A 22 -7.70 42.52 -37.81
C ALA A 22 -7.68 41.16 -38.53
N ALA A 23 -7.01 41.08 -39.68
CA ALA A 23 -6.83 39.85 -40.47
C ALA A 23 -5.66 38.96 -39.99
N ARG A 24 -4.91 39.35 -38.95
CA ARG A 24 -4.13 38.40 -38.12
C ARG A 24 -5.07 37.58 -37.23
N LYS A 25 -5.96 36.87 -37.92
CA LYS A 25 -6.75 35.75 -37.42
C LYS A 25 -5.85 34.89 -36.53
N LEU A 26 -6.34 34.63 -35.33
CA LEU A 26 -5.94 33.57 -34.39
C LEU A 26 -6.06 32.15 -35.00
N THR A 27 -5.86 31.97 -36.31
CA THR A 27 -5.86 30.70 -37.03
C THR A 27 -4.48 30.02 -37.04
N HIS A 28 -3.47 30.63 -36.43
CA HIS A 28 -2.13 30.05 -36.22
C HIS A 28 -1.73 29.98 -34.73
N LEU A 29 -2.69 29.77 -33.82
CA LEU A 29 -2.36 28.95 -32.66
C LEU A 29 -2.16 27.54 -33.23
N ASP A 30 -0.91 27.23 -33.59
CA ASP A 30 -0.40 25.96 -34.15
C ASP A 30 -1.31 24.76 -33.88
N LEU A 31 -2.38 24.58 -34.67
CA LEU A 31 -3.12 23.33 -34.70
C LEU A 31 -2.23 22.21 -35.27
N GLY A 32 -1.13 22.58 -35.95
CA GLY A 32 0.00 21.70 -36.24
C GLY A 32 0.67 21.10 -35.00
N LEU A 33 0.59 21.71 -33.81
CA LEU A 33 1.03 21.08 -32.55
C LEU A 33 0.04 20.04 -32.01
N TYR A 34 -1.22 20.09 -32.44
CA TYR A 34 -2.28 19.20 -31.95
C TYR A 34 -2.48 17.96 -32.84
N LEU A 35 -2.21 18.07 -34.15
CA LEU A 35 -2.34 16.98 -35.12
C LEU A 35 -1.02 16.60 -35.80
N GLY A 36 0.04 17.38 -35.61
CA GLY A 36 1.35 17.12 -36.20
C GLY A 36 2.09 16.01 -35.47
N ARG A 37 2.66 15.09 -36.25
CA ARG A 37 3.71 14.18 -35.80
C ARG A 37 4.67 14.99 -34.92
N PHE A 38 4.83 14.60 -33.65
CA PHE A 38 5.83 15.22 -32.78
C PHE A 38 7.20 14.97 -33.40
N ASP A 39 7.69 15.94 -34.17
CA ASP A 39 8.93 15.75 -34.91
C ASP A 39 10.06 15.54 -33.89
N PRO A 40 10.75 14.39 -33.93
CA PRO A 40 11.85 14.11 -33.00
C PRO A 40 13.07 14.99 -33.25
N GLY A 41 12.96 15.97 -34.15
CA GLY A 41 14.02 16.88 -34.56
C GLY A 41 14.56 17.74 -33.42
N CYS A 42 15.82 18.14 -33.56
CA CYS A 42 16.49 19.06 -32.65
C CYS A 42 15.76 20.42 -32.58
N THR A 43 15.44 20.89 -31.37
CA THR A 43 14.76 22.17 -31.13
C THR A 43 15.59 23.37 -31.63
N TYR A 44 16.92 23.23 -31.64
CA TYR A 44 17.85 24.30 -31.99
C TYR A 44 18.09 24.42 -33.50
N CYS A 45 18.47 23.33 -34.19
CA CYS A 45 18.76 23.40 -35.63
C CYS A 45 17.54 23.13 -36.53
N ARG A 46 16.49 22.49 -36.01
CA ARG A 46 15.25 22.14 -36.75
C ARG A 46 15.45 21.36 -38.06
N GLU A 47 16.63 20.79 -38.28
CA GLU A 47 16.89 19.93 -39.44
C GLU A 47 16.05 18.64 -39.32
N PRO A 48 15.27 18.27 -40.35
CA PRO A 48 14.34 17.13 -40.30
C PRO A 48 15.06 15.79 -40.07
N ASP A 49 16.31 15.68 -40.53
CA ASP A 49 17.12 14.46 -40.41
C ASP A 49 17.84 14.33 -39.06
N ARG A 50 17.91 15.40 -38.26
CA ARG A 50 18.64 15.39 -36.98
C ARG A 50 17.70 15.16 -35.80
N CYS A 51 17.60 13.89 -35.39
CA CYS A 51 16.92 13.53 -34.15
C CYS A 51 17.63 14.12 -32.91
N ALA A 52 16.84 14.58 -31.94
CA ALA A 52 17.34 14.99 -30.65
C ALA A 52 17.86 13.76 -29.87
N THR A 53 19.14 13.81 -29.50
CA THR A 53 19.82 12.73 -28.77
C THR A 53 20.03 13.08 -27.30
N VAL A 54 19.85 14.34 -26.92
CA VAL A 54 20.06 14.85 -25.56
C VAL A 54 18.86 15.69 -25.15
N HIS A 55 18.37 15.47 -23.93
CA HIS A 55 17.41 16.35 -23.28
C HIS A 55 18.05 17.00 -22.05
N CYS A 56 17.96 18.32 -21.98
CA CYS A 56 18.37 19.11 -20.84
C CYS A 56 17.13 19.62 -20.11
N PRO A 57 16.83 19.16 -18.87
CA PRO A 57 15.66 19.60 -18.11
C PRO A 57 15.77 21.06 -17.65
N VAL A 58 16.99 21.63 -17.60
CA VAL A 58 17.20 23.02 -17.18
C VAL A 58 16.97 24.00 -18.33
N CYS A 59 17.48 23.69 -19.53
CA CYS A 59 17.18 24.47 -20.74
C CYS A 59 15.78 24.17 -21.28
N VAL A 60 15.21 23.02 -20.91
CA VAL A 60 13.96 22.47 -21.46
C VAL A 60 14.04 22.27 -22.98
N GLU A 61 15.26 22.03 -23.50
CA GLU A 61 15.54 21.88 -24.93
C GLU A 61 15.88 20.41 -25.27
N PHE A 62 15.45 19.98 -26.46
CA PHE A 62 15.81 18.69 -27.05
C PHE A 62 16.84 18.93 -28.14
N LEU A 63 18.07 18.51 -27.92
CA LEU A 63 19.22 18.84 -28.77
C LEU A 63 19.77 17.58 -29.44
N CYS A 64 20.16 17.68 -30.72
CA CYS A 64 21.04 16.69 -31.32
C CYS A 64 22.46 16.84 -30.73
N GLY A 65 23.31 15.82 -30.86
CA GLY A 65 24.64 15.82 -30.26
C GLY A 65 25.48 17.04 -30.61
N SER A 66 25.43 17.51 -31.87
CA SER A 66 26.15 18.71 -32.31
C SER A 66 25.61 20.00 -31.70
N CYS A 67 24.28 20.11 -31.54
CA CYS A 67 23.66 21.29 -30.94
C CYS A 67 23.86 21.30 -29.42
N ASP A 68 23.90 20.14 -28.76
CA ASP A 68 24.19 20.04 -27.34
C ASP A 68 25.56 20.66 -27.02
N SER A 69 26.59 20.31 -27.78
CA SER A 69 27.94 20.86 -27.59
C SER A 69 27.99 22.38 -27.83
N LYS A 70 27.23 22.91 -28.80
CA LYS A 70 27.17 24.36 -29.07
C LYS A 70 26.45 25.12 -27.95
N VAL A 71 25.25 24.66 -27.58
CA VAL A 71 24.40 25.32 -26.57
C VAL A 71 25.02 25.25 -25.18
N HIS A 72 25.63 24.11 -24.82
CA HIS A 72 26.23 23.91 -23.49
C HIS A 72 27.72 24.28 -23.41
N ARG A 73 28.29 24.93 -24.44
CA ARG A 73 29.64 25.51 -24.37
C ARG A 73 29.70 26.72 -23.43
N HIS A 74 28.60 27.47 -23.33
CA HIS A 74 28.53 28.67 -22.52
C HIS A 74 28.68 28.36 -21.02
N ILE A 75 29.48 29.15 -20.30
CA ILE A 75 29.81 28.95 -18.87
C ILE A 75 28.54 28.73 -18.02
N LYS A 76 27.51 29.54 -18.22
CA LYS A 76 26.22 29.43 -17.48
C LYS A 76 25.47 28.12 -17.72
N ARG A 77 25.69 27.44 -18.86
CA ARG A 77 24.96 26.22 -19.24
C ARG A 77 25.80 24.96 -19.08
N ARG A 78 27.13 25.08 -18.90
CA ARG A 78 28.07 23.94 -18.82
C ARG A 78 27.75 22.96 -17.69
N GLY A 79 27.14 23.44 -16.60
CA GLY A 79 26.75 22.63 -15.43
C GLY A 79 25.38 21.96 -15.53
N HIS A 80 24.63 22.15 -16.61
CA HIS A 80 23.29 21.57 -16.70
C HIS A 80 23.35 20.03 -16.78
N ARG A 81 22.49 19.36 -16.01
CA ARG A 81 22.35 17.89 -16.07
C ARG A 81 21.77 17.50 -17.43
N ARG A 82 22.44 16.62 -18.16
CA ARG A 82 22.01 16.18 -19.50
C ARG A 82 21.58 14.72 -19.46
N THR A 83 20.43 14.42 -20.07
CA THR A 83 19.92 13.05 -20.23
C THR A 83 20.11 12.63 -21.68
N VAL A 84 20.93 11.61 -21.92
CA VAL A 84 21.17 11.08 -23.25
C VAL A 84 20.04 10.12 -23.61
N LEU A 85 19.29 10.46 -24.66
CA LEU A 85 18.12 9.70 -25.16
C LEU A 85 18.52 8.53 -26.06
N SER A 86 19.79 8.45 -26.51
CA SER A 86 20.25 7.45 -27.48
C SER A 86 20.13 6.00 -27.01
N LYS A 87 20.09 5.74 -25.69
CA LYS A 87 19.87 4.39 -25.14
C LYS A 87 18.47 3.83 -25.44
N PHE A 88 17.54 4.65 -25.92
CA PHE A 88 16.12 4.30 -25.98
C PHE A 88 15.53 4.13 -27.39
N GLY A 89 16.30 4.24 -28.49
CA GLY A 89 15.79 3.99 -29.85
C GLY A 89 14.45 4.70 -30.17
N GLN A 90 13.48 3.98 -30.75
CA GLN A 90 12.11 4.45 -30.97
C GLN A 90 11.42 4.90 -29.67
N SER A 91 11.68 4.21 -28.56
CA SER A 91 11.18 4.56 -27.23
C SER A 91 11.68 5.93 -26.77
N GLY A 92 12.90 6.33 -27.15
CA GLY A 92 13.45 7.66 -26.85
C GLY A 92 12.69 8.77 -27.58
N ARG A 93 12.25 8.51 -28.81
CA ARG A 93 11.38 9.43 -29.57
C ARG A 93 10.00 9.55 -28.94
N ILE A 94 9.41 8.43 -28.49
CA ILE A 94 8.12 8.42 -27.79
C ILE A 94 8.23 9.22 -26.48
N VAL A 95 9.29 9.00 -25.70
CA VAL A 95 9.53 9.72 -24.43
C VAL A 95 9.74 11.21 -24.67
N ALA A 96 10.53 11.60 -25.68
CA ALA A 96 10.71 13.01 -26.06
C ALA A 96 9.39 13.67 -26.51
N GLY A 97 8.59 12.96 -27.31
CA GLY A 97 7.25 13.38 -27.70
C GLY A 97 6.33 13.59 -26.49
N LEU A 98 6.35 12.66 -25.54
CA LEU A 98 5.57 12.76 -24.29
C LEU A 98 5.98 13.99 -23.46
N PHE A 99 7.28 14.23 -23.26
CA PHE A 99 7.75 15.40 -22.53
C PHE A 99 7.37 16.72 -23.22
N ARG A 100 7.45 16.78 -24.56
CA ARG A 100 6.97 17.95 -25.32
C ARG A 100 5.47 18.13 -25.18
N PHE A 101 4.69 17.05 -25.30
CA PHE A 101 3.25 17.09 -25.09
C PHE A 101 2.91 17.63 -23.70
N VAL A 102 3.55 17.13 -22.65
CA VAL A 102 3.33 17.60 -21.27
C VAL A 102 3.67 19.10 -21.15
N ARG A 103 4.79 19.54 -21.72
CA ARG A 103 5.17 20.96 -21.72
C ARG A 103 4.15 21.83 -22.46
N CYS A 104 3.82 21.50 -23.70
CA CYS A 104 2.86 22.25 -24.50
C CYS A 104 1.48 22.28 -23.83
N ARG A 105 1.07 21.16 -23.22
CA ARG A 105 -0.16 21.09 -22.43
C ARG A 105 -0.09 22.06 -21.24
N ASN A 106 0.99 22.06 -20.45
CA ASN A 106 1.13 22.96 -19.31
C ASN A 106 1.13 24.44 -19.70
N GLU A 107 1.82 24.79 -20.79
CA GLU A 107 1.84 26.16 -21.32
C GLU A 107 0.45 26.58 -21.84
N LEU A 108 -0.28 25.67 -22.49
CA LEU A 108 -1.66 25.89 -22.90
C LEU A 108 -2.60 26.05 -21.70
N ILE A 109 -2.42 25.26 -20.65
CA ILE A 109 -3.18 25.40 -19.40
C ILE A 109 -2.92 26.77 -18.79
N GLU A 110 -1.66 27.20 -18.69
CA GLU A 110 -1.29 28.50 -18.12
C GLU A 110 -1.91 29.65 -18.92
N ARG A 111 -1.79 29.61 -20.26
CA ARG A 111 -2.41 30.59 -21.15
C ARG A 111 -3.93 30.56 -21.06
N ALA A 112 -4.53 29.38 -20.97
CA ALA A 112 -5.97 29.25 -20.82
C ALA A 112 -6.44 29.72 -19.43
N GLY A 113 -5.67 29.49 -18.38
CA GLY A 113 -5.93 30.03 -17.04
C GLY A 113 -5.85 31.55 -17.00
N ALA A 114 -4.95 32.16 -17.77
CA ALA A 114 -4.87 33.61 -17.94
C ALA A 114 -6.01 34.17 -18.80
N ALA A 115 -6.40 33.46 -19.86
CA ALA A 115 -7.40 33.92 -20.82
C ALA A 115 -8.85 33.67 -20.37
N PHE A 116 -9.12 32.62 -19.59
CA PHE A 116 -10.47 32.25 -19.18
C PHE A 116 -10.76 32.58 -17.72
N ARG A 117 -11.90 33.21 -17.47
CA ARG A 117 -12.49 33.33 -16.13
C ARG A 117 -13.72 32.45 -16.03
N VAL A 118 -13.83 31.74 -14.91
CA VAL A 118 -15.03 30.96 -14.58
C VAL A 118 -15.96 31.84 -13.77
N SER A 119 -17.22 31.89 -14.18
CA SER A 119 -18.31 32.47 -13.39
C SER A 119 -19.39 31.42 -13.23
N TYR A 120 -19.94 31.27 -12.02
CA TYR A 120 -21.09 30.41 -11.81
C TYR A 120 -22.36 31.13 -12.27
N ASP A 121 -23.18 30.46 -13.08
CA ASP A 121 -24.49 30.94 -13.49
C ASP A 121 -25.56 30.29 -12.60
N PRO A 122 -26.21 31.04 -11.68
CA PRO A 122 -27.21 30.50 -10.77
C PRO A 122 -28.42 29.89 -11.48
N PHE A 123 -28.83 30.43 -12.63
CA PHE A 123 -30.01 29.97 -13.36
C PHE A 123 -29.76 28.63 -14.05
N ALA A 124 -28.59 28.49 -14.68
CA ALA A 124 -28.21 27.26 -15.35
C ALA A 124 -27.60 26.21 -14.41
N LYS A 125 -27.37 26.55 -13.14
CA LYS A 125 -26.73 25.71 -12.11
C LYS A 125 -25.41 25.10 -12.58
N ARG A 126 -24.63 25.86 -13.36
CA ARG A 126 -23.36 25.40 -13.95
C ARG A 126 -22.36 26.53 -14.10
N ASN A 127 -21.10 26.15 -14.20
CA ASN A 127 -20.01 27.07 -14.46
C ASN A 127 -19.99 27.48 -15.94
N VAL A 128 -19.91 28.78 -16.19
CA VAL A 128 -19.74 29.38 -17.52
C VAL A 128 -18.32 29.89 -17.64
N TYR A 129 -17.68 29.61 -18.77
CA TYR A 129 -16.30 30.01 -19.04
C TYR A 129 -16.32 31.22 -19.97
N ARG A 130 -15.81 32.35 -19.49
CA ARG A 130 -15.69 33.59 -20.26
C ARG A 130 -14.26 33.76 -20.73
N ASN A 131 -14.05 33.83 -22.04
CA ASN A 131 -12.77 34.22 -22.61
C ASN A 131 -12.62 35.74 -22.46
N LEU A 132 -11.59 36.21 -21.76
CA LEU A 132 -11.31 37.64 -21.56
C LEU A 132 -10.83 38.33 -22.83
N LEU A 133 -10.14 37.60 -23.71
CA LEU A 133 -9.58 38.14 -24.96
C LEU A 133 -10.68 38.32 -26.02
N THR A 134 -11.49 37.28 -26.25
CA THR A 134 -12.54 37.32 -27.28
C THR A 134 -13.89 37.82 -26.74
N LYS A 135 -14.03 37.98 -25.42
CA LYS A 135 -15.27 38.31 -24.71
C LYS A 135 -16.42 37.29 -24.90
N CYS A 136 -16.18 36.16 -25.57
CA CYS A 136 -17.17 35.10 -25.76
C CYS A 136 -17.40 34.28 -24.48
N LYS A 137 -18.63 33.80 -24.31
CA LYS A 137 -19.02 32.84 -23.27
C LYS A 137 -19.15 31.46 -23.89
N GLN A 138 -18.66 30.44 -23.19
CA GLN A 138 -18.89 29.05 -23.55
C GLN A 138 -19.32 28.25 -22.31
N LEU A 139 -20.23 27.30 -22.53
CA LEU A 139 -20.78 26.44 -21.48
C LEU A 139 -19.85 25.27 -21.17
N ASN A 140 -19.14 24.79 -22.19
CA ASN A 140 -18.19 23.72 -22.05
C ASN A 140 -16.83 24.26 -21.61
N ARG A 141 -16.15 23.48 -20.78
CA ARG A 141 -14.78 23.75 -20.39
C ARG A 141 -13.89 23.77 -21.63
N PRO A 142 -12.93 24.72 -21.75
CA PRO A 142 -11.95 24.70 -22.83
C PRO A 142 -11.26 23.34 -22.88
N TYR A 143 -11.10 22.77 -24.08
CA TYR A 143 -10.56 21.42 -24.25
C TYR A 143 -9.18 21.24 -23.61
N CYS A 144 -8.34 22.26 -23.63
CA CYS A 144 -7.02 22.25 -22.99
C CYS A 144 -7.04 22.15 -21.46
N LEU A 145 -8.20 22.32 -20.81
CA LEU A 145 -8.35 22.38 -19.35
C LEU A 145 -9.13 21.20 -18.75
N ILE A 146 -9.45 20.15 -19.54
CA ILE A 146 -10.37 19.06 -19.14
C ILE A 146 -10.13 18.58 -17.69
N ASN A 147 -8.88 18.34 -17.30
CA ASN A 147 -8.53 17.79 -15.98
C ASN A 147 -8.08 18.83 -14.94
N GLU A 148 -7.92 20.10 -15.30
CA GLU A 148 -7.35 21.13 -14.41
C GLU A 148 -8.38 22.20 -14.09
N GLU A 149 -8.51 22.53 -12.80
CA GLU A 149 -9.46 23.55 -12.36
C GLU A 149 -8.85 24.94 -12.55
N ILE A 150 -9.50 25.77 -13.37
CA ILE A 150 -9.08 27.16 -13.65
C ILE A 150 -9.09 28.02 -12.36
N GLN A 151 -9.85 27.61 -11.34
CA GLN A 151 -9.80 28.21 -10.02
C GLN A 151 -9.11 27.24 -9.04
N LEU A 152 -7.98 27.68 -8.47
CA LEU A 152 -7.26 26.97 -7.42
C LEU A 152 -8.06 26.84 -6.12
N TYR A 153 -9.06 27.70 -5.92
CA TYR A 153 -9.90 27.72 -4.73
C TYR A 153 -11.36 27.68 -5.13
N MET A 154 -12.00 26.56 -4.83
CA MET A 154 -13.44 26.39 -4.94
C MET A 154 -14.12 27.26 -3.88
N THR A 155 -15.18 27.99 -4.24
CA THR A 155 -15.95 28.71 -3.22
C THR A 155 -16.65 27.70 -2.30
N ASN A 156 -16.93 28.09 -1.05
CA ASN A 156 -17.60 27.21 -0.09
C ASN A 156 -18.94 26.66 -0.63
N GLU A 157 -19.68 27.47 -1.39
CA GLU A 157 -20.95 27.07 -2.03
C GLU A 157 -20.75 26.04 -3.16
N GLN A 158 -19.72 26.23 -3.99
CA GLN A 158 -19.37 25.27 -5.04
C GLN A 158 -18.88 23.94 -4.43
N ALA A 159 -18.10 24.02 -3.35
CA ALA A 159 -17.64 22.85 -2.60
C ALA A 159 -18.82 22.09 -2.00
N ALA A 160 -19.74 22.80 -1.34
CA ALA A 160 -20.97 22.21 -0.81
C ALA A 160 -21.79 21.53 -1.90
N THR A 161 -21.94 22.16 -3.08
CA THR A 161 -22.70 21.60 -4.20
C THR A 161 -22.03 20.35 -4.78
N LYS A 162 -20.70 20.35 -4.95
CA LYS A 162 -19.95 19.16 -5.41
C LYS A 162 -20.02 18.02 -4.40
N ILE A 163 -19.91 18.30 -3.10
CA ILE A 163 -20.04 17.30 -2.03
C ILE A 163 -21.45 16.72 -2.03
N ALA A 164 -22.48 17.56 -2.12
CA ALA A 164 -23.88 17.12 -2.19
C ALA A 164 -24.15 16.25 -3.42
N SER A 165 -23.65 16.64 -4.60
CA SER A 165 -23.75 15.84 -5.83
C SER A 165 -23.01 14.50 -5.70
N ALA A 166 -21.78 14.49 -5.18
CA ALA A 166 -21.02 13.26 -4.95
C ALA A 166 -21.75 12.31 -3.99
N TYR A 167 -22.34 12.86 -2.93
CA TYR A 167 -23.15 12.10 -1.97
C TYR A 167 -24.43 11.54 -2.61
N GLN A 168 -25.14 12.32 -3.42
CA GLN A 168 -26.32 11.84 -4.15
C GLN A 168 -25.97 10.73 -5.15
N CYS A 169 -24.86 10.87 -5.90
CA CYS A 169 -24.36 9.83 -6.79
C CYS A 169 -23.96 8.57 -6.02
N TRP A 170 -23.31 8.71 -4.87
CA TRP A 170 -23.00 7.58 -3.99
C TRP A 170 -24.27 6.89 -3.49
N ARG A 171 -25.26 7.65 -2.98
CA ARG A 171 -26.57 7.12 -2.56
C ARG A 171 -27.29 6.40 -3.69
N ALA A 172 -27.31 6.98 -4.89
CA ALA A 172 -27.92 6.35 -6.06
C ALA A 172 -27.22 5.03 -6.41
N ARG A 173 -25.89 4.96 -6.35
CA ARG A 173 -25.14 3.71 -6.56
C ARG A 173 -25.44 2.66 -5.50
N VAL A 174 -25.54 3.07 -4.23
CA VAL A 174 -25.89 2.15 -3.13
C VAL A 174 -27.30 1.58 -3.34
N LEU A 175 -28.26 2.43 -3.69
CA LEU A 175 -29.63 2.02 -3.98
C LEU A 175 -29.73 1.09 -5.20
N VAL A 176 -29.03 1.43 -6.29
CA VAL A 176 -28.99 0.55 -7.47
C VAL A 176 -28.33 -0.78 -7.13
N ALA A 177 -27.23 -0.77 -6.37
CA ALA A 177 -26.57 -2.01 -5.94
C ALA A 177 -27.47 -2.88 -5.06
N SER A 178 -28.22 -2.29 -4.11
CA SER A 178 -29.15 -3.04 -3.26
C SER A 178 -30.29 -3.65 -4.08
N LEU A 179 -30.86 -2.89 -5.01
CA LEU A 179 -31.90 -3.41 -5.89
C LEU A 179 -31.38 -4.51 -6.83
N LEU A 180 -30.13 -4.39 -7.30
CA LEU A 180 -29.49 -5.45 -8.09
C LEU A 180 -29.18 -6.70 -7.27
N HIS A 181 -28.86 -6.57 -5.96
CA HIS A 181 -28.76 -7.74 -5.06
C HIS A 181 -30.07 -8.47 -4.90
N GLU A 182 -31.18 -7.73 -4.82
CA GLU A 182 -32.53 -8.31 -4.72
C GLU A 182 -32.95 -9.01 -6.03
N GLN A 183 -32.55 -8.45 -7.17
CA GLN A 183 -33.00 -8.91 -8.49
C GLN A 183 -32.09 -9.98 -9.13
N TYR A 184 -30.79 -10.00 -8.81
CA TYR A 184 -29.80 -10.83 -9.49
C TYR A 184 -28.89 -11.60 -8.53
N GLN A 185 -28.56 -12.82 -8.92
CA GLN A 185 -27.63 -13.71 -8.24
C GLN A 185 -26.41 -13.97 -9.12
N LYS A 186 -25.22 -13.85 -8.53
CA LYS A 186 -23.95 -14.15 -9.21
C LYS A 186 -23.51 -15.58 -8.91
N LEU A 187 -23.56 -16.43 -9.93
CA LEU A 187 -23.22 -17.85 -9.90
C LEU A 187 -21.86 -18.10 -10.54
N TRP A 188 -21.14 -19.14 -10.11
CA TRP A 188 -19.93 -19.60 -10.77
C TRP A 188 -20.23 -20.85 -11.58
N SER A 189 -19.90 -20.85 -12.87
CA SER A 189 -20.01 -22.02 -13.74
C SER A 189 -18.68 -22.77 -13.79
N MET A 190 -18.74 -24.09 -13.52
CA MET A 190 -17.57 -24.97 -13.61
C MET A 190 -17.19 -25.26 -15.06
N GLU A 191 -18.19 -25.49 -15.92
CA GLU A 191 -17.97 -25.80 -17.34
C GLU A 191 -17.30 -24.65 -18.08
N GLY A 192 -17.67 -23.42 -17.73
CA GLY A 192 -17.15 -22.23 -18.38
C GLY A 192 -15.98 -21.54 -17.67
N GLY A 193 -15.71 -21.88 -16.40
CA GLY A 193 -14.71 -21.18 -15.59
C GLY A 193 -14.97 -19.67 -15.43
N HIS A 194 -16.23 -19.23 -15.51
CA HIS A 194 -16.64 -17.83 -15.43
C HIS A 194 -17.89 -17.64 -14.58
N TYR A 195 -18.17 -16.38 -14.22
CA TYR A 195 -19.36 -16.01 -13.46
C TYR A 195 -20.56 -15.78 -14.38
N ILE A 196 -21.70 -16.37 -14.03
CA ILE A 196 -23.00 -16.21 -14.68
C ILE A 196 -23.90 -15.36 -13.76
N TYR A 197 -24.77 -14.54 -14.34
CA TYR A 197 -25.70 -13.67 -13.61
C TYR A 197 -27.14 -14.15 -13.81
N ARG A 198 -27.71 -14.81 -12.80
CA ARG A 198 -29.09 -15.29 -12.86
C ARG A 198 -30.03 -14.23 -12.33
N TYR A 199 -31.04 -13.85 -13.12
CA TYR A 199 -32.14 -13.03 -12.65
C TYR A 199 -33.09 -13.89 -11.79
N ILE A 200 -33.37 -13.45 -10.56
CA ILE A 200 -34.22 -14.17 -9.60
C ILE A 200 -35.67 -13.65 -9.71
N GLY A 201 -35.85 -12.44 -10.24
CA GLY A 201 -37.13 -11.73 -10.21
C GLY A 201 -37.45 -11.16 -8.83
N ILE A 202 -38.28 -10.13 -8.79
CA ILE A 202 -38.96 -9.74 -7.56
C ILE A 202 -40.23 -10.58 -7.50
N HIS A 203 -40.44 -11.34 -6.42
CA HIS A 203 -41.73 -11.98 -6.10
C HIS A 203 -42.78 -10.92 -5.71
N SER A 204 -42.98 -9.90 -6.53
CA SER A 204 -44.11 -9.00 -6.39
C SER A 204 -45.18 -9.53 -7.33
N SER A 205 -46.35 -9.86 -6.77
CA SER A 205 -47.56 -10.22 -7.51
C SER A 205 -47.99 -9.14 -8.52
N ASP A 206 -47.39 -7.95 -8.44
CA ASP A 206 -47.66 -6.83 -9.30
C ASP A 206 -46.73 -6.83 -10.53
N GLN A 207 -47.31 -7.15 -11.68
CA GLN A 207 -46.66 -7.36 -12.99
C GLN A 207 -45.96 -6.09 -13.57
N ARG A 208 -45.82 -5.03 -12.78
CA ARG A 208 -45.37 -3.69 -13.19
C ARG A 208 -43.92 -3.37 -12.84
N VAL A 209 -43.22 -4.16 -12.04
CA VAL A 209 -41.81 -3.89 -11.73
C VAL A 209 -40.91 -4.42 -12.85
N LYS A 210 -40.69 -3.57 -13.86
CA LYS A 210 -39.70 -3.83 -14.91
C LYS A 210 -38.31 -3.90 -14.28
N SER A 211 -37.48 -4.85 -14.71
CA SER A 211 -36.06 -4.92 -14.34
C SER A 211 -35.41 -3.53 -14.52
N ILE A 212 -34.57 -3.13 -13.55
CA ILE A 212 -33.86 -1.83 -13.59
C ILE A 212 -32.95 -1.74 -14.82
N LEU A 213 -32.56 -2.89 -15.38
CA LEU A 213 -31.66 -3.02 -16.51
C LEU A 213 -32.39 -3.27 -17.84
N GLY A 214 -33.72 -3.19 -17.87
CA GLY A 214 -34.53 -3.43 -19.06
C GLY A 214 -35.03 -4.87 -19.20
N PRO A 215 -35.86 -5.16 -20.22
CA PRO A 215 -36.62 -6.41 -20.29
C PRO A 215 -35.75 -7.59 -20.77
N LYS A 216 -35.88 -8.70 -20.02
CA LYS A 216 -35.71 -10.10 -20.46
C LYS A 216 -34.44 -10.43 -21.23
N SER A 217 -33.38 -10.80 -20.51
CA SER A 217 -32.71 -12.06 -20.85
C SER A 217 -32.16 -12.67 -19.57
N ASP A 218 -32.17 -13.99 -19.50
CA ASP A 218 -31.26 -14.73 -18.62
C ASP A 218 -29.84 -14.37 -19.06
N MET A 219 -29.33 -13.25 -18.53
CA MET A 219 -28.06 -12.70 -18.94
C MET A 219 -26.94 -13.61 -18.45
N LEU A 220 -26.43 -14.47 -19.33
CA LEU A 220 -25.16 -15.17 -19.13
C LEU A 220 -23.98 -14.19 -19.03
N GLU A 221 -24.19 -12.92 -19.41
CA GLU A 221 -23.22 -11.84 -19.37
C GLU A 221 -23.44 -10.89 -18.19
N LYS A 222 -22.36 -10.20 -17.81
CA LYS A 222 -22.39 -9.21 -16.75
C LYS A 222 -23.14 -7.95 -17.23
N PRO A 223 -24.17 -7.46 -16.51
CA PRO A 223 -24.89 -6.28 -16.95
C PRO A 223 -24.01 -5.03 -17.02
N PRO A 224 -24.27 -4.13 -17.98
CA PRO A 224 -23.51 -2.89 -18.14
C PRO A 224 -23.57 -2.07 -16.86
N ASN A 225 -22.44 -1.48 -16.47
CA ASN A 225 -22.26 -0.65 -15.25
C ASN A 225 -22.31 -1.38 -13.90
N LEU A 226 -22.48 -2.70 -13.87
CA LEU A 226 -22.29 -3.45 -12.63
C LEU A 226 -20.79 -3.66 -12.38
N HIS A 227 -20.24 -3.49 -11.18
CA HIS A 227 -18.90 -4.04 -10.88
C HIS A 227 -19.01 -5.47 -10.38
N SER A 228 -18.01 -6.30 -10.69
CA SER A 228 -18.00 -7.71 -10.26
C SER A 228 -17.98 -7.87 -8.74
N LYS A 229 -17.63 -6.81 -8.00
CA LYS A 229 -17.65 -6.71 -6.53
C LYS A 229 -19.02 -6.32 -5.98
N ASP A 230 -19.89 -5.77 -6.82
CA ASP A 230 -21.18 -5.22 -6.40
C ASP A 230 -22.25 -6.29 -6.30
N LEU A 231 -22.00 -7.57 -6.61
CA LEU A 231 -22.89 -8.67 -6.23
C LEU A 231 -22.13 -9.68 -5.37
N PRO A 232 -22.67 -10.09 -4.21
CA PRO A 232 -22.10 -11.19 -3.47
C PRO A 232 -22.12 -12.44 -4.36
N VAL A 233 -20.96 -13.07 -4.51
CA VAL A 233 -20.88 -14.37 -5.16
C VAL A 233 -21.61 -15.36 -4.29
N LEU A 234 -22.60 -16.07 -4.82
CA LEU A 234 -23.18 -17.20 -4.11
C LEU A 234 -22.09 -18.24 -3.88
N VAL A 235 -21.74 -18.43 -2.61
CA VAL A 235 -20.76 -19.42 -2.19
C VAL A 235 -21.46 -20.78 -2.21
N THR A 236 -21.44 -21.44 -3.37
CA THR A 236 -21.81 -22.86 -3.46
C THR A 236 -20.79 -23.70 -2.68
N ARG A 237 -21.21 -24.88 -2.19
CA ARG A 237 -20.32 -25.81 -1.48
C ARG A 237 -19.06 -26.13 -2.31
N ASP A 238 -19.23 -26.28 -3.62
CA ASP A 238 -18.14 -26.60 -4.53
C ASP A 238 -17.20 -25.42 -4.77
N LEU A 239 -17.73 -24.20 -4.90
CA LEU A 239 -16.88 -23.00 -5.00
C LEU A 239 -16.11 -22.76 -3.70
N ALA A 240 -16.72 -23.04 -2.55
CA ALA A 240 -16.01 -23.00 -1.27
C ALA A 240 -14.87 -24.01 -1.23
N ALA A 241 -15.14 -25.27 -1.61
CA ALA A 241 -14.13 -26.32 -1.68
C ALA A 241 -12.99 -25.95 -2.65
N LEU A 242 -13.29 -25.45 -3.84
CA LEU A 242 -12.32 -25.00 -4.82
C LEU A 242 -11.48 -23.85 -4.28
N ARG A 243 -12.09 -22.85 -3.63
CA ARG A 243 -11.34 -21.74 -2.99
C ARG A 243 -10.42 -22.25 -1.89
N MET A 244 -10.88 -23.19 -1.06
CA MET A 244 -10.05 -23.81 -0.02
C MET A 244 -8.87 -24.57 -0.63
N GLN A 245 -9.10 -25.36 -1.68
CA GLN A 245 -8.07 -26.09 -2.41
C GLN A 245 -7.06 -25.13 -3.06
N LEU A 246 -7.51 -24.12 -3.80
CA LEU A 246 -6.63 -23.12 -4.42
C LEU A 246 -5.82 -22.35 -3.39
N PHE A 247 -6.42 -21.99 -2.25
CA PHE A 247 -5.71 -21.36 -1.15
C PHE A 247 -4.61 -22.28 -0.62
N PHE A 248 -4.93 -23.54 -0.36
CA PHE A 248 -3.96 -24.54 0.10
C PHE A 248 -2.83 -24.77 -0.92
N LEU A 249 -3.14 -24.92 -2.20
CA LEU A 249 -2.17 -25.05 -3.28
C LEU A 249 -1.30 -23.80 -3.43
N THR A 250 -1.87 -22.61 -3.22
CA THR A 250 -1.10 -21.36 -3.20
C THR A 250 -0.10 -21.34 -2.04
N VAL A 251 -0.52 -21.79 -0.85
CA VAL A 251 0.37 -21.91 0.31
C VAL A 251 1.49 -22.91 0.03
N ILE A 252 1.18 -24.09 -0.54
CA ILE A 252 2.18 -25.09 -0.93
C ILE A 252 3.14 -24.53 -1.97
N SER A 253 2.63 -23.91 -3.03
CA SER A 253 3.43 -23.38 -4.12
C SER A 253 4.36 -22.28 -3.63
N LYS A 254 3.89 -21.36 -2.79
CA LYS A 254 4.73 -20.36 -2.13
C LYS A 254 5.83 -21.00 -1.29
N LYS A 255 5.53 -22.05 -0.52
CA LYS A 255 6.56 -22.79 0.24
C LYS A 255 7.60 -23.42 -0.68
N ARG A 256 7.17 -24.06 -1.77
CA ARG A 256 8.07 -24.68 -2.76
C ARG A 256 8.97 -23.64 -3.44
N VAL A 257 8.39 -22.56 -3.98
CA VAL A 257 9.15 -21.47 -4.62
C VAL A 257 10.17 -20.86 -3.66
N ARG A 258 9.77 -20.58 -2.41
CA ARG A 258 10.71 -20.04 -1.41
C ARG A 258 11.80 -21.03 -1.03
N SER A 259 11.50 -22.32 -0.98
CA SER A 259 12.51 -23.37 -0.78
C SER A 259 13.54 -23.35 -1.90
N LEU A 260 13.09 -23.28 -3.15
CA LEU A 260 13.98 -23.19 -4.31
C LEU A 260 14.86 -21.94 -4.27
N VAL A 261 14.30 -20.78 -3.89
CA VAL A 261 15.08 -19.55 -3.74
C VAL A 261 16.17 -19.71 -2.68
N ARG A 262 15.86 -20.34 -1.54
CA ARG A 262 16.84 -20.60 -0.47
C ARG A 262 17.93 -21.59 -0.88
N GLU A 263 17.62 -22.52 -1.77
CA GLU A 263 18.59 -23.45 -2.35
C GLU A 263 19.54 -22.72 -3.32
N HIS A 264 18.99 -21.81 -4.13
CA HIS A 264 19.73 -21.15 -5.20
C HIS A 264 20.51 -19.91 -4.76
N PHE A 265 20.18 -19.34 -3.61
CA PHE A 265 20.83 -18.13 -3.10
C PHE A 265 21.43 -18.41 -1.73
N ARG A 266 22.56 -17.78 -1.43
CA ARG A 266 23.23 -17.82 -0.14
C ARG A 266 23.25 -16.41 0.44
N ARG A 267 22.86 -16.27 1.71
CA ARG A 267 22.95 -15.01 2.43
C ARG A 267 24.31 -14.92 3.12
N ILE A 268 25.10 -13.92 2.75
CA ILE A 268 26.47 -13.72 3.23
C ILE A 268 26.54 -12.39 3.97
N LEU A 269 27.20 -12.37 5.12
CA LEU A 269 27.46 -11.15 5.89
C LEU A 269 28.75 -10.51 5.35
N ASP A 270 28.67 -9.27 4.89
CA ASP A 270 29.85 -8.49 4.55
C ASP A 270 30.54 -8.00 5.83
N PRO A 271 31.83 -8.34 6.08
CA PRO A 271 32.53 -7.94 7.29
C PRO A 271 32.79 -6.42 7.39
N LEU A 272 32.83 -5.71 6.26
CA LEU A 272 33.13 -4.27 6.25
C LEU A 272 31.90 -3.44 6.61
N THR A 273 30.78 -3.73 5.96
CA THR A 273 29.53 -2.98 6.15
C THR A 273 28.67 -3.53 7.29
N GLY A 274 28.90 -4.77 7.72
CA GLY A 274 28.01 -5.49 8.63
C GLY A 274 26.64 -5.79 8.02
N SER A 275 26.45 -5.55 6.71
CA SER A 275 25.20 -5.77 6.00
C SER A 275 25.20 -7.13 5.29
N TYR A 276 24.02 -7.71 5.13
CA TYR A 276 23.86 -8.95 4.39
C TYR A 276 23.68 -8.68 2.90
N TYR A 277 24.37 -9.44 2.05
CA TYR A 277 24.09 -9.53 0.62
C TYR A 277 23.70 -10.97 0.25
N TYR A 278 23.04 -11.13 -0.89
CA TYR A 278 22.53 -12.40 -1.39
C TYR A 278 23.30 -12.78 -2.65
N ALA A 279 24.04 -13.89 -2.60
CA ALA A 279 24.79 -14.44 -3.73
C ALA A 279 24.02 -15.62 -4.34
N ASN A 280 23.73 -15.57 -5.63
CA ASN A 280 23.15 -16.72 -6.32
C ASN A 280 24.24 -17.81 -6.50
N ALA A 281 24.02 -18.98 -5.92
CA ALA A 281 24.95 -20.10 -5.94
C ALA A 281 25.20 -20.68 -7.34
N ARG A 282 24.24 -20.54 -8.28
CA ARG A 282 24.40 -21.03 -9.66
C ARG A 282 25.06 -20.01 -10.58
N THR A 283 24.70 -18.73 -10.46
CA THR A 283 25.17 -17.69 -11.40
C THR A 283 26.32 -16.84 -10.87
N GLY A 284 26.63 -16.93 -9.58
CA GLY A 284 27.65 -16.10 -8.91
C GLY A 284 27.24 -14.62 -8.72
N ARG A 285 26.11 -14.18 -9.28
CA ARG A 285 25.65 -12.78 -9.15
C ARG A 285 25.24 -12.47 -7.72
N THR A 286 25.65 -11.30 -7.24
CA THR A 286 25.32 -10.79 -5.91
C THR A 286 24.30 -9.65 -6.00
N THR A 287 23.39 -9.61 -5.04
CA THR A 287 22.40 -8.54 -4.89
C THR A 287 22.29 -8.13 -3.43
N TRP A 288 22.29 -6.83 -3.16
CA TRP A 288 22.07 -6.29 -1.81
C TRP A 288 20.60 -6.39 -1.38
N SER A 289 19.68 -6.37 -2.34
CA SER A 289 18.26 -6.57 -2.11
C SER A 289 17.92 -8.05 -1.94
N LYS A 290 17.05 -8.34 -0.98
CA LYS A 290 16.46 -9.67 -0.78
C LYS A 290 15.71 -10.13 -2.04
N PRO A 291 15.83 -11.40 -2.47
CA PRO A 291 15.11 -11.91 -3.63
C PRO A 291 13.59 -11.71 -3.51
N LEU A 292 12.98 -11.13 -4.54
CA LEU A 292 11.55 -10.77 -4.58
C LEU A 292 10.64 -11.96 -4.26
N LEU A 293 11.00 -13.15 -4.76
CA LEU A 293 10.23 -14.40 -4.58
C LEU A 293 10.18 -14.89 -3.12
N LEU A 294 11.08 -14.41 -2.25
CA LEU A 294 11.00 -14.70 -0.82
C LEU A 294 9.86 -13.90 -0.14
N GLY A 295 9.50 -12.74 -0.70
CA GLY A 295 8.54 -11.81 -0.13
C GLY A 295 8.94 -11.34 1.27
N ASN A 296 7.96 -11.21 2.16
CA ASN A 296 8.16 -10.72 3.53
C ASN A 296 8.72 -11.77 4.49
N GLU A 297 8.83 -13.04 4.09
CA GLU A 297 9.25 -14.13 4.98
C GLU A 297 10.75 -14.05 5.28
N ALA A 298 11.18 -14.24 6.52
CA ALA A 298 12.60 -14.25 6.88
C ALA A 298 13.43 -15.25 6.04
N TRP A 299 14.73 -14.95 5.88
CA TRP A 299 15.65 -15.76 5.08
C TRP A 299 15.65 -17.21 5.53
N ASP A 300 15.88 -17.41 6.83
CA ASP A 300 15.73 -18.70 7.48
C ASP A 300 14.63 -18.60 8.53
N PRO A 301 13.38 -19.00 8.19
CA PRO A 301 12.27 -18.96 9.12
C PRO A 301 12.43 -19.99 10.25
N THR A 302 13.41 -20.89 10.16
CA THR A 302 13.74 -21.87 11.19
C THR A 302 14.91 -21.47 12.07
N ASP A 303 15.73 -20.48 11.68
CA ASP A 303 16.82 -19.99 12.52
C ASP A 303 16.29 -18.99 13.55
N VAL A 304 15.99 -19.53 14.75
CA VAL A 304 15.50 -18.78 15.90
C VAL A 304 16.40 -17.60 16.24
N ARG A 305 17.70 -17.64 15.94
CA ARG A 305 18.63 -16.53 16.22
C ARG A 305 18.32 -15.26 15.44
N LEU A 306 17.57 -15.38 14.35
CA LEU A 306 17.20 -14.29 13.46
C LEU A 306 15.75 -13.84 13.66
N TRP A 307 15.03 -14.45 14.60
CA TRP A 307 13.64 -14.09 14.87
C TRP A 307 13.59 -12.77 15.62
N GLY A 308 12.79 -11.83 15.11
CA GLY A 308 12.34 -10.68 15.87
C GLY A 308 11.16 -11.05 16.76
N VAL A 309 10.60 -10.05 17.43
CA VAL A 309 9.50 -10.20 18.39
C VAL A 309 8.24 -10.78 17.71
N GLU A 310 7.96 -10.38 16.48
CA GLU A 310 6.78 -10.84 15.73
C GLU A 310 6.92 -12.29 15.25
N GLU A 311 8.12 -12.74 14.90
CA GLU A 311 8.39 -14.14 14.56
C GLU A 311 8.27 -15.05 15.78
N VAL A 312 8.76 -14.59 16.95
CA VAL A 312 8.54 -15.29 18.22
C VAL A 312 7.05 -15.34 18.52
N PHE A 313 6.32 -14.24 18.39
CA PHE A 313 4.86 -14.22 18.57
C PHE A 313 4.15 -15.23 17.64
N ALA A 314 4.52 -15.28 16.37
CA ALA A 314 3.98 -16.24 15.41
C ALA A 314 4.35 -17.69 15.76
N TYR A 315 5.52 -17.92 16.33
CA TYR A 315 5.94 -19.22 16.86
C TYR A 315 5.03 -19.68 18.01
N PHE A 316 4.77 -18.82 19.00
CA PHE A 316 3.85 -19.14 20.11
C PHE A 316 2.42 -19.45 19.61
N ARG A 317 1.92 -18.69 18.62
CA ARG A 317 0.63 -18.97 18.00
C ARG A 317 0.60 -20.33 17.29
N ARG A 318 1.67 -20.70 16.57
CA ARG A 318 1.78 -22.01 15.90
C ARG A 318 1.82 -23.18 16.88
N MET A 319 2.40 -22.98 18.06
CA MET A 319 2.41 -23.98 19.13
C MET A 319 1.06 -24.16 19.83
N GLY A 320 0.05 -23.35 19.46
CA GLY A 320 -1.27 -23.36 20.11
C GLY A 320 -1.28 -22.68 21.48
N LEU A 321 -0.21 -21.98 21.82
CA LEU A 321 -0.01 -21.35 23.12
C LEU A 321 -0.69 -19.98 23.26
N SER A 322 -1.29 -19.49 22.17
CA SER A 322 -2.02 -18.21 22.19
C SER A 322 -3.27 -18.24 23.08
N LYS A 323 -3.86 -19.43 23.29
CA LYS A 323 -5.07 -19.60 24.12
C LYS A 323 -4.83 -19.26 25.59
N PHE A 324 -3.60 -19.37 26.06
CA PHE A 324 -3.23 -19.17 27.45
C PHE A 324 -2.75 -17.75 27.77
N GLY A 325 -2.90 -16.80 26.83
CA GLY A 325 -2.53 -15.40 27.06
C GLY A 325 -1.03 -15.11 27.04
N TYR A 326 -0.18 -16.05 26.62
CA TYR A 326 1.28 -15.87 26.58
C TYR A 326 1.75 -14.89 25.49
N THR A 327 1.01 -14.83 24.39
CA THR A 327 1.33 -13.99 23.22
C THR A 327 1.44 -12.48 23.53
N PRO A 328 0.52 -11.87 24.29
CA PRO A 328 0.67 -10.50 24.80
C PRO A 328 1.98 -10.24 25.57
N SER A 329 2.39 -11.15 26.46
CA SER A 329 3.61 -11.00 27.27
C SER A 329 4.88 -11.00 26.41
N VAL A 330 4.94 -11.86 25.39
CA VAL A 330 6.06 -11.88 24.42
C VAL A 330 6.26 -10.50 23.78
N ARG A 331 5.17 -9.83 23.38
CA ARG A 331 5.24 -8.47 22.82
C ARG A 331 5.58 -7.43 23.87
N ARG A 332 4.96 -7.50 25.05
CA ARG A 332 5.17 -6.56 26.15
C ARG A 332 6.64 -6.50 26.56
N TYR A 333 7.29 -7.64 26.67
CA TYR A 333 8.70 -7.73 27.04
C TYR A 333 9.67 -7.75 25.85
N ALA A 334 9.16 -7.56 24.63
CA ALA A 334 9.94 -7.58 23.40
C ALA A 334 10.86 -8.81 23.28
N VAL A 335 10.32 -10.00 23.58
CA VAL A 335 11.11 -11.25 23.53
C VAL A 335 11.45 -11.56 22.08
N ASP A 336 12.72 -11.40 21.74
CA ASP A 336 13.29 -11.77 20.45
C ASP A 336 13.82 -13.22 20.49
N GLY A 337 14.22 -13.71 19.32
CA GLY A 337 14.71 -15.07 19.16
C GLY A 337 15.98 -15.39 19.97
N PRO A 338 17.01 -14.51 19.98
CA PRO A 338 18.17 -14.66 20.86
C PRO A 338 17.81 -14.75 22.35
N LEU A 339 16.91 -13.89 22.83
CA LEU A 339 16.45 -13.92 24.21
C LEU A 339 15.66 -15.20 24.52
N LEU A 340 14.80 -15.64 23.60
CA LEU A 340 14.07 -16.92 23.73
C LEU A 340 15.03 -18.12 23.84
N LEU A 341 16.12 -18.13 23.08
CA LEU A 341 17.14 -19.19 23.16
C LEU A 341 17.97 -19.13 24.44
N ALA A 342 18.03 -17.96 25.09
CA ALA A 342 18.75 -17.78 26.33
C ALA A 342 17.90 -18.16 27.56
N PHE A 343 16.57 -18.19 27.45
CA PHE A 343 15.71 -18.48 28.59
C PHE A 343 15.97 -19.84 29.23
N GLU A 344 16.04 -19.81 30.55
CA GLU A 344 16.03 -20.98 31.42
C GLU A 344 14.59 -21.39 31.74
N GLU A 345 14.38 -22.58 32.32
CA GLU A 345 13.03 -23.07 32.67
C GLU A 345 12.28 -22.10 33.59
N GLU A 346 13.02 -21.40 34.46
CA GLU A 346 12.50 -20.36 35.37
C GLU A 346 12.02 -19.11 34.63
N ASP A 347 12.73 -18.69 33.58
CA ASP A 347 12.34 -17.51 32.78
C ASP A 347 11.03 -17.76 32.04
N TYR A 348 10.80 -19.00 31.56
CA TYR A 348 9.52 -19.39 30.95
C TYR A 348 8.38 -19.39 31.96
N ALA A 349 8.62 -19.86 33.19
CA ALA A 349 7.63 -19.81 34.25
C ALA A 349 7.28 -18.35 34.62
N ALA A 350 8.29 -17.48 34.71
CA ALA A 350 8.14 -16.09 35.11
C ALA A 350 7.45 -15.22 34.03
N LEU A 351 7.86 -15.30 32.76
CA LEU A 351 7.30 -14.45 31.70
C LEU A 351 5.83 -14.71 31.43
N LEU A 352 5.43 -15.97 31.56
CA LEU A 352 4.22 -16.47 30.92
C LEU A 352 3.22 -17.06 31.92
N GLN A 353 3.51 -17.13 33.22
CA GLN A 353 2.73 -17.97 34.15
C GLN A 353 2.48 -19.36 33.53
N MET A 354 3.50 -19.86 32.82
CA MET A 354 3.36 -21.02 31.96
C MET A 354 3.43 -22.28 32.79
N ASP A 355 2.57 -23.24 32.45
CA ASP A 355 2.71 -24.59 32.95
C ASP A 355 4.09 -25.15 32.58
N ARG A 356 4.74 -25.81 33.54
CA ARG A 356 6.05 -26.48 33.33
C ARG A 356 6.05 -27.38 32.10
N VAL A 357 4.92 -28.03 31.81
CA VAL A 357 4.74 -28.88 30.62
C VAL A 357 4.89 -28.09 29.33
N SER A 358 4.25 -26.92 29.25
CA SER A 358 4.30 -26.05 28.08
C SER A 358 5.71 -25.46 27.90
N ALA A 359 6.40 -25.11 28.98
CA ALA A 359 7.80 -24.64 28.93
C ALA A 359 8.75 -25.72 28.39
N LYS A 360 8.65 -26.96 28.91
CA LYS A 360 9.41 -28.11 28.41
C LYS A 360 9.13 -28.41 26.94
N ARG A 361 7.88 -28.26 26.51
CA ARG A 361 7.49 -28.41 25.11
C ARG A 361 8.17 -27.39 24.20
N ILE A 362 8.25 -26.12 24.61
CA ILE A 362 8.98 -25.08 23.88
C ILE A 362 10.47 -25.42 23.80
N LEU A 363 11.09 -25.75 24.93
CA LEU A 363 12.52 -26.09 24.99
C LEU A 363 12.86 -27.28 24.09
N LEU A 364 12.01 -28.32 24.09
CA LEU A 364 12.19 -29.49 23.24
C LEU A 364 12.07 -29.13 21.75
N ASP A 365 11.08 -28.33 21.36
CA ASP A 365 10.92 -27.91 19.96
C ASP A 365 12.10 -27.03 19.50
N LEU A 366 12.53 -26.06 20.31
CA LEU A 366 13.71 -25.22 20.02
C LEU A 366 14.98 -26.07 19.87
N LYS A 367 15.18 -27.07 20.74
CA LYS A 367 16.30 -28.02 20.64
C LYS A 367 16.23 -28.84 19.35
N GLN A 368 15.05 -29.32 18.98
CA GLN A 368 14.85 -30.04 17.72
C GLN A 368 15.10 -29.13 16.49
N GLN A 369 14.64 -27.88 16.51
CA GLN A 369 14.91 -26.91 15.45
C GLN A 369 16.40 -26.66 15.29
N GLN A 370 17.13 -26.46 16.40
CA GLN A 370 18.60 -26.31 16.36
C GLN A 370 19.31 -27.56 15.82
N GLN A 371 18.85 -28.76 16.19
CA GLN A 371 19.39 -30.00 15.64
C GLN A 371 19.14 -30.12 14.13
N ARG A 372 17.94 -29.75 13.65
CA ARG A 372 17.60 -29.72 12.21
C ARG A 372 18.49 -28.73 11.46
N LEU A 373 18.74 -27.54 12.02
CA LEU A 373 19.67 -26.56 11.44
C LEU A 373 21.10 -27.09 11.39
N ARG A 374 21.59 -27.75 12.45
CA ARG A 374 22.91 -28.39 12.45
C ARG A 374 23.02 -29.48 11.38
N ARG A 375 22.00 -30.32 11.22
CA ARG A 375 21.96 -31.35 10.17
C ARG A 375 21.94 -30.73 8.77
N ARG A 376 21.16 -29.66 8.55
CA ARG A 376 21.16 -28.90 7.29
C ARG A 376 22.52 -28.32 6.99
N ARG A 377 23.15 -27.61 7.94
CA ARG A 377 24.50 -27.05 7.76
C ARG A 377 25.56 -28.12 7.48
N ARG A 378 25.42 -29.34 8.01
CA ARG A 378 26.29 -30.47 7.66
C ARG A 378 26.04 -30.97 6.23
N ARG A 379 24.77 -31.03 5.80
CA ARG A 379 24.40 -31.45 4.44
C ARG A 379 24.80 -30.43 3.38
N ASP A 380 24.62 -29.16 3.71
CA ASP A 380 24.99 -28.01 2.88
C ASP A 380 26.48 -27.65 3.01
N GLY A 381 27.19 -28.36 3.90
CA GLY A 381 28.55 -28.05 4.32
C GLY A 381 29.56 -28.22 3.21
N ASP A 382 30.64 -27.45 3.31
CA ASP A 382 32.01 -27.98 3.22
C ASP A 382 32.35 -28.92 2.05
N GLY A 383 31.68 -28.76 0.92
CA GLY A 383 32.29 -28.94 -0.41
C GLY A 383 33.35 -27.88 -0.72
N GLY A 384 33.91 -27.23 0.32
CA GLY A 384 35.14 -26.47 0.23
C GLY A 384 36.27 -27.46 -0.01
N LEU A 385 36.50 -27.75 -1.29
CA LEU A 385 37.80 -27.99 -1.87
C LEU A 385 38.78 -28.71 -0.92
N ALA A 386 38.68 -30.04 -0.85
CA ALA A 386 39.79 -30.84 -0.35
C ALA A 386 40.98 -30.65 -1.30
N THR A 387 41.77 -29.60 -1.06
CA THR A 387 43.11 -29.48 -1.63
C THR A 387 43.94 -30.60 -1.06
N THR A 388 44.31 -31.51 -1.96
CA THR A 388 45.34 -32.54 -1.85
C THR A 388 46.43 -32.21 -0.84
N THR A 389 46.49 -33.05 0.20
CA THR A 389 47.71 -33.62 0.80
C THR A 389 49.04 -32.99 0.36
N THR A 390 49.71 -32.30 1.28
CA THR A 390 51.17 -32.15 1.24
C THR A 390 51.72 -32.09 2.67
N THR A 391 52.30 -33.22 3.05
CA THR A 391 53.58 -33.37 3.77
C THR A 391 53.76 -32.67 5.13
N THR A 392 53.77 -33.53 6.14
CA THR A 392 54.24 -33.38 7.51
C THR A 392 55.64 -32.78 7.60
N THR A 393 55.75 -31.52 8.02
CA THR A 393 56.96 -30.98 8.67
C THR A 393 56.52 -30.07 9.82
N ALA A 394 57.08 -30.31 11.00
CA ALA A 394 56.82 -29.56 12.23
C ALA A 394 57.02 -28.05 12.01
N ARG A 395 55.94 -27.27 12.16
CA ARG A 395 55.94 -25.81 11.94
C ARG A 395 55.26 -25.11 13.10
N ALA A 396 55.78 -23.92 13.40
CA ALA A 396 55.32 -22.93 14.38
C ALA A 396 53.78 -22.83 14.50
N PRO A 397 53.24 -22.40 15.67
CA PRO A 397 51.79 -22.33 15.92
C PRO A 397 51.08 -21.62 14.77
N SER A 398 50.34 -22.42 14.01
CA SER A 398 49.71 -22.01 12.75
C SER A 398 48.67 -20.91 12.99
N ASP A 399 48.36 -20.14 11.95
CA ASP A 399 47.31 -19.12 11.88
C ASP A 399 45.93 -19.61 12.41
N ASP A 400 45.73 -20.93 12.48
CA ASP A 400 44.56 -21.56 13.09
C ASP A 400 44.44 -21.37 14.61
N ASP A 401 45.55 -21.24 15.35
CA ASP A 401 45.51 -20.98 16.79
C ASP A 401 45.06 -19.55 17.12
N PHE A 402 45.44 -18.58 16.27
CA PHE A 402 44.91 -17.21 16.37
C PHE A 402 43.42 -17.18 16.05
N ARG A 403 42.97 -17.88 15.00
CA ARG A 403 41.53 -18.03 14.68
C ARG A 403 40.76 -18.75 15.78
N ARG A 404 41.40 -19.68 16.50
CA ARG A 404 40.80 -20.37 17.65
C ARG A 404 40.65 -19.43 18.85
N ARG A 405 41.68 -18.66 19.19
CA ARG A 405 41.63 -17.64 20.25
C ARG A 405 40.59 -16.55 19.95
N ASP A 406 40.49 -16.11 18.70
CA ASP A 406 39.48 -15.12 18.29
C ASP A 406 38.06 -15.67 18.33
N ARG A 407 37.85 -16.95 17.97
CA ARG A 407 36.56 -17.63 18.17
C ARG A 407 36.16 -17.68 19.64
N LEU A 408 37.10 -17.97 20.54
CA LEU A 408 36.86 -17.98 21.98
C LEU A 408 36.55 -16.57 22.53
N ARG A 409 37.29 -15.54 22.11
CA ARG A 409 37.00 -14.15 22.49
C ARG A 409 35.61 -13.70 22.02
N ARG A 410 35.23 -14.02 20.78
CA ARG A 410 33.88 -13.75 20.25
C ARG A 410 32.81 -14.50 21.02
N HIS A 411 33.07 -15.77 21.37
CA HIS A 411 32.14 -16.57 22.17
C HIS A 411 31.92 -15.97 23.57
N HIS A 412 32.98 -15.55 24.25
CA HIS A 412 32.90 -14.90 25.56
C HIS A 412 32.15 -13.57 25.52
N LYS A 413 32.37 -12.76 24.48
CA LYS A 413 31.61 -11.51 24.25
C LYS A 413 30.11 -11.80 24.03
N ILE A 414 29.78 -12.85 23.28
CA ILE A 414 28.39 -13.27 23.06
C ILE A 414 27.75 -13.72 24.38
N ILE A 415 28.43 -14.56 25.16
CA ILE A 415 27.91 -15.01 26.48
C ILE A 415 27.67 -13.81 27.40
N ARG A 416 28.63 -12.89 27.52
CA ARG A 416 28.45 -11.67 28.33
C ARG A 416 27.28 -10.80 27.86
N ALA A 417 27.09 -10.68 26.54
CA ALA A 417 25.96 -9.95 25.98
C ALA A 417 24.64 -10.64 26.31
N VAL A 418 24.56 -11.97 26.19
CA VAL A 418 23.37 -12.76 26.54
C VAL A 418 23.02 -12.60 28.02
N VAL A 419 24.00 -12.76 28.92
CA VAL A 419 23.80 -12.57 30.37
C VAL A 419 23.30 -11.16 30.65
N ARG A 420 23.89 -10.14 30.04
CA ARG A 420 23.45 -8.75 30.22
C ARG A 420 22.00 -8.53 29.76
N ILE A 421 21.61 -9.11 28.63
CA ILE A 421 20.22 -9.02 28.13
C ILE A 421 19.27 -9.74 29.08
N GLN A 422 19.62 -10.94 29.57
CA GLN A 422 18.84 -11.66 30.57
C GLN A 422 18.69 -10.86 31.87
N THR A 423 19.76 -10.24 32.37
CA THR A 423 19.70 -9.42 33.58
C THR A 423 18.77 -8.22 33.40
N ILE A 424 18.86 -7.51 32.28
CA ILE A 424 17.96 -6.38 31.98
C ILE A 424 16.52 -6.85 31.89
N PHE A 425 16.29 -7.99 31.22
CA PHE A 425 14.98 -8.59 31.09
C PHE A 425 14.39 -8.99 32.46
N ARG A 426 15.15 -9.72 33.30
CA ARG A 426 14.75 -10.11 34.66
C ARG A 426 14.49 -8.90 35.56
N TRP A 427 15.31 -7.85 35.44
CA TRP A 427 15.10 -6.60 36.16
C TRP A 427 13.79 -5.91 35.77
N ARG A 428 13.52 -5.78 34.46
CA ARG A 428 12.24 -5.20 33.97
C ARG A 428 11.04 -5.99 34.46
N MET A 429 11.11 -7.32 34.40
CA MET A 429 10.09 -8.21 34.94
C MET A 429 9.86 -7.97 36.43
N ALA A 430 10.93 -7.90 37.23
CA ALA A 430 10.83 -7.74 38.68
C ALA A 430 10.20 -6.38 39.05
N VAL A 431 10.58 -5.31 38.33
CA VAL A 431 9.99 -3.97 38.51
C VAL A 431 8.51 -3.98 38.17
N GLU A 432 8.12 -4.58 37.04
CA GLU A 432 6.70 -4.63 36.67
C GLU A 432 5.87 -5.47 37.64
N HIS A 433 6.38 -6.62 38.10
CA HIS A 433 5.72 -7.43 39.12
C HIS A 433 5.56 -6.68 40.44
N ALA A 434 6.58 -5.96 40.90
CA ALA A 434 6.50 -5.13 42.10
C ALA A 434 5.42 -4.05 41.94
N THR A 435 5.40 -3.33 40.81
CA THR A 435 4.36 -2.32 40.55
C THR A 435 2.96 -2.91 40.46
N PHE A 436 2.82 -4.13 39.94
CA PHE A 436 1.51 -4.80 39.85
C PHE A 436 1.01 -5.24 41.22
N GLU A 437 1.86 -5.82 42.06
CA GLU A 437 1.50 -6.17 43.44
C GLU A 437 1.19 -4.92 44.29
N ASP A 438 1.94 -3.83 44.12
CA ASP A 438 1.64 -2.54 44.76
C ASP A 438 0.29 -1.99 44.32
N LEU A 439 -0.02 -2.05 43.02
CA LEU A 439 -1.33 -1.63 42.49
C LEU A 439 -2.47 -2.52 42.98
N LYS A 440 -2.24 -3.83 43.09
CA LYS A 440 -3.21 -4.80 43.62
C LYS A 440 -3.48 -4.52 45.10
N LYS A 441 -2.44 -4.32 45.91
CA LYS A 441 -2.53 -3.94 47.32
C LYS A 441 -3.32 -2.63 47.49
N ARG A 442 -3.00 -1.59 46.70
CA ARG A 442 -3.76 -0.32 46.70
C ARG A 442 -5.23 -0.50 46.31
N ARG A 443 -5.54 -1.42 45.39
CA ARG A 443 -6.92 -1.73 45.00
C ARG A 443 -7.67 -2.48 46.10
N GLU A 444 -7.01 -3.38 46.82
CA GLU A 444 -7.56 -4.07 47.98
C GLU A 444 -7.78 -3.11 49.15
N GLU A 445 -6.83 -2.21 49.43
CA GLU A 445 -6.98 -1.12 50.41
C GLU A 445 -8.16 -0.22 50.07
N ARG A 446 -8.30 0.20 48.80
CA ARG A 446 -9.48 0.98 48.35
C ARG A 446 -10.79 0.20 48.50
N ARG A 447 -10.80 -1.11 48.20
CA ARG A 447 -11.99 -1.96 48.43
C ARG A 447 -12.32 -2.12 49.91
N GLY A 448 -11.30 -2.24 50.77
CA GLY A 448 -11.46 -2.26 52.22
C GLY A 448 -12.01 -0.94 52.76
N ALA A 449 -11.45 0.19 52.33
CA ALA A 449 -11.93 1.53 52.69
C ALA A 449 -13.36 1.77 52.19
N ALA A 450 -13.68 1.35 50.97
CA ALA A 450 -15.04 1.43 50.43
C ALA A 450 -16.03 0.55 51.22
N ARG A 451 -15.63 -0.65 51.66
CA ARG A 451 -16.45 -1.50 52.54
C ARG A 451 -16.64 -0.87 53.93
N ALA A 452 -15.60 -0.26 54.49
CA ALA A 452 -15.67 0.45 55.76
C ALA A 452 -16.60 1.67 55.68
N GLN A 453 -16.57 2.42 54.57
CA GLN A 453 -17.50 3.52 54.31
C GLN A 453 -18.93 3.03 54.04
N ALA A 454 -19.10 1.92 53.31
CA ALA A 454 -20.41 1.32 53.04
C ALA A 454 -21.10 0.78 54.31
N GLY A 455 -20.34 0.42 55.35
CA GLY A 455 -20.88 0.07 56.67
C GLY A 455 -21.66 1.20 57.36
N GLY A 456 -21.45 2.46 56.95
CA GLY A 456 -22.29 3.60 57.37
C GLY A 456 -23.40 3.97 56.38
N GLY A 457 -23.38 3.42 55.16
CA GLY A 457 -24.30 3.79 54.07
C GLY A 457 -25.65 3.08 54.09
N ALA A 458 -25.75 1.91 54.72
CA ALA A 458 -27.02 1.18 54.83
C ALA A 458 -28.08 1.97 55.65
N ALA A 459 -27.63 2.74 56.64
CA ALA A 459 -28.51 3.63 57.41
C ALA A 459 -29.04 4.79 56.56
N TRP A 460 -28.19 5.39 55.72
CA TRP A 460 -28.56 6.55 54.90
C TRP A 460 -29.56 6.23 53.79
N TRP A 461 -29.42 5.10 53.09
CA TRP A 461 -30.40 4.67 52.07
C TRP A 461 -31.77 4.32 52.67
N SER A 462 -31.81 3.76 53.88
CA SER A 462 -33.06 3.39 54.57
C SER A 462 -33.85 4.59 55.12
N GLU A 463 -33.20 5.75 55.24
CA GLU A 463 -33.81 7.00 55.68
C GLU A 463 -34.30 7.83 54.47
N LEU A 464 -33.55 7.81 53.36
CA LEU A 464 -33.92 8.50 52.12
C LEU A 464 -35.11 7.85 51.37
N LEU A 465 -35.30 6.54 51.53
CA LEU A 465 -36.40 5.79 50.90
C LEU A 465 -37.68 5.72 51.75
N ARG A 466 -37.66 6.26 52.97
CA ARG A 466 -38.80 6.19 53.90
C ARG A 466 -39.96 7.12 53.49
N ASP A 467 -39.65 8.18 52.76
CA ASP A 467 -40.60 9.23 52.35
C ASP A 467 -40.96 9.18 50.86
N VAL A 468 -40.48 8.18 50.11
CA VAL A 468 -40.79 8.07 48.68
C VAL A 468 -42.09 7.27 48.51
N PRO A 469 -43.19 7.88 48.01
CA PRO A 469 -44.45 7.16 47.80
C PRO A 469 -44.25 6.03 46.79
N HIS A 470 -44.77 4.85 47.14
CA HIS A 470 -44.54 3.56 46.47
C HIS A 470 -44.86 3.54 44.96
N GLU A 471 -45.61 4.53 44.48
CA GLU A 471 -46.06 4.66 43.08
C GLU A 471 -44.98 5.23 42.14
N GLN A 472 -43.94 5.90 42.66
CA GLN A 472 -42.87 6.52 41.85
C GLN A 472 -41.64 5.62 41.62
N LEU A 473 -41.60 4.42 42.20
CA LEU A 473 -40.47 3.48 42.05
C LEU A 473 -40.62 2.50 40.86
N PHE A 474 -41.57 2.74 39.96
CA PHE A 474 -41.79 1.91 38.78
C PHE A 474 -41.12 2.50 37.53
N TRP A 475 -40.07 1.82 37.07
CA TRP A 475 -39.55 1.97 35.71
C TRP A 475 -39.39 0.57 35.08
N GLY A 476 -40.48 0.09 34.47
CA GLY A 476 -40.55 -1.20 33.77
C GLY A 476 -40.75 -2.44 34.66
N ASP A 477 -41.07 -3.57 34.02
CA ASP A 477 -41.51 -4.86 34.62
C ASP A 477 -40.44 -5.64 35.41
N LYS A 478 -39.48 -4.98 36.05
CA LYS A 478 -38.52 -5.67 36.93
C LYS A 478 -38.46 -5.02 38.30
N ILE A 479 -38.98 -5.76 39.27
CA ILE A 479 -38.85 -5.50 40.70
C ILE A 479 -37.36 -5.46 41.04
N ILE A 480 -36.87 -4.30 41.50
CA ILE A 480 -35.59 -4.21 42.19
C ILE A 480 -35.88 -4.58 43.64
N GLN A 481 -35.56 -5.82 44.04
CA GLN A 481 -35.55 -6.18 45.45
C GLN A 481 -34.29 -5.59 46.12
N PRO A 482 -34.40 -5.19 47.41
CA PRO A 482 -33.34 -4.49 48.12
C PRO A 482 -32.04 -5.28 48.27
#